data_AF-A0A5M6DMP7-F1
#
_entry.id   AF-A0A5M6DMP7-F1
#
_cell.length_a   1.000
_cell.length_b   1.000
_cell.length_c   1.000
_cell.angle_alpha   90.00
_cell.angle_beta   90.00
_cell.angle_gamma   90.00
#
_symmetry.space_group_name_H-M   'P 1'
#
loop_
_entity.id
_entity.type
_entity.pdbx_description
1 polymer ?
#
loop_
_entity_poly.entity_id
_entity_poly.type
_entity_poly.pdbx_seq_one_letter_code
_entity_poly.pdbx_strand_id
1 'polypeptide(L)'
;MFPYYAAGGGWRIQLGWGRIPQPGMPFNNLMLLPPELTLRTTKSGVRLFSVPVKEIEALFTKVQQAQNLTPAQASQQLQAFNASDRLRLKTTI
;
A
#
# COMPACT_ATOMS: atom_id res chain seq x y z
N MET A 1 -18.81 -4.96 -12.42
CA MET A 1 -17.67 -5.16 -13.33
C MET A 1 -16.79 -3.93 -13.21
N PHE A 2 -15.56 -4.05 -12.69
CA PHE A 2 -14.64 -2.92 -12.55
C PHE A 2 -13.92 -2.70 -13.88
N PRO A 3 -13.83 -1.47 -14.40
CA PRO A 3 -13.17 -1.22 -15.67
C PRO A 3 -11.67 -1.50 -15.55
N TYR A 4 -11.18 -2.45 -16.35
CA TYR A 4 -9.75 -2.64 -16.59
C TYR A 4 -9.36 -1.73 -17.76
N TYR A 5 -8.60 -0.67 -17.49
CA TYR A 5 -7.95 0.08 -18.54
C TYR A 5 -6.68 -0.67 -18.95
N ALA A 6 -6.72 -1.32 -20.12
CA ALA A 6 -5.52 -1.84 -20.76
C ALA A 6 -4.76 -0.64 -21.36
N ALA A 7 -3.91 0.01 -20.57
CA ALA A 7 -2.85 0.82 -21.15
C ALA A 7 -1.99 -0.12 -22.01
N GLY A 8 -1.66 0.25 -23.26
CA GLY A 8 -1.01 -0.64 -24.23
C GLY A 8 0.39 -1.18 -23.86
N GLY A 9 0.88 -0.93 -22.65
CA GLY A 9 2.06 -1.56 -22.05
C GLY A 9 1.64 -2.50 -20.92
N GLY A 10 2.29 -3.66 -20.76
CA GLY A 10 1.87 -4.81 -19.93
C GLY A 10 1.68 -4.63 -18.41
N TRP A 11 1.49 -3.40 -17.93
CA TRP A 11 1.22 -3.05 -16.55
C TRP A 11 -0.28 -3.17 -16.29
N ARG A 12 -0.66 -4.06 -15.37
CA ARG A 12 -2.06 -4.22 -14.94
C ARG A 12 -2.25 -3.48 -13.62
N ILE A 13 -3.05 -2.42 -13.67
CA ILE A 13 -3.47 -1.65 -12.49
C ILE A 13 -4.93 -1.97 -12.19
N GLN A 14 -5.24 -2.25 -10.93
CA GLN A 14 -6.61 -2.38 -10.44
C GLN A 14 -7.00 -1.14 -9.66
N LEU A 15 -8.24 -0.68 -9.80
CA LEU A 15 -8.80 0.38 -8.95
C LEU A 15 -10.02 -0.16 -8.21
N GLY A 16 -9.95 -0.13 -6.88
CA GLY A 16 -11.05 -0.55 -6.01
C GLY A 16 -11.98 0.62 -5.70
N TRP A 17 -13.29 0.35 -5.67
CA TRP A 17 -14.28 1.29 -5.16
C TRP A 17 -14.43 1.11 -3.64
N GLY A 18 -13.90 2.06 -2.88
CA GLY A 18 -13.97 2.11 -1.43
C GLY A 18 -15.35 2.54 -0.98
N ARG A 19 -16.13 1.59 -0.46
CA ARG A 19 -17.47 1.82 0.11
C ARG A 19 -17.38 2.21 1.59
N ILE A 20 -16.61 3.26 1.88
CA ILE A 20 -16.38 3.77 3.23
C ILE A 20 -17.23 5.03 3.40
N PRO A 21 -18.21 5.07 4.32
CA PRO A 21 -18.99 6.28 4.59
C PRO A 21 -18.08 7.46 4.93
N GLN A 22 -18.40 8.64 4.41
CA GLN A 22 -17.66 9.88 4.64
C GLN A 22 -18.58 10.94 5.27
N PRO A 23 -18.89 10.84 6.59
CA PRO A 23 -19.78 11.79 7.25
C PRO A 23 -19.30 13.23 7.07
N GLY A 24 -20.20 14.12 6.66
CA GLY A 24 -19.89 15.55 6.48
C GLY A 24 -19.20 15.94 5.18
N MET A 25 -18.93 14.98 4.27
CA MET A 25 -18.36 15.26 2.94
C MET A 25 -19.44 15.26 1.85
N PRO A 26 -19.29 16.04 0.76
CA PRO A 26 -20.28 16.10 -0.33
C PRO A 26 -20.21 14.90 -1.31
N PHE A 27 -19.61 13.78 -0.89
CA PHE A 27 -19.45 12.56 -1.68
C PHE A 27 -19.61 11.31 -0.81
N ASN A 28 -20.05 10.22 -1.43
CA ASN A 28 -20.49 9.02 -0.70
C ASN A 28 -19.43 7.91 -0.59
N ASN A 29 -18.38 7.95 -1.41
CA ASN A 29 -17.39 6.87 -1.55
C ASN A 29 -16.06 7.43 -2.11
N LEU A 30 -15.02 6.60 -2.12
CA LEU A 30 -13.70 6.99 -2.64
C LEU A 30 -13.05 5.89 -3.48
N MET A 31 -12.14 6.26 -4.38
CA MET A 31 -11.26 5.30 -5.05
C MET A 31 -10.11 4.91 -4.12
N LEU A 32 -9.79 3.62 -4.05
CA LEU A 32 -8.62 3.14 -3.32
C LEU A 32 -7.33 3.42 -4.11
N LEU A 33 -6.20 3.49 -3.40
CA LEU A 33 -4.89 3.63 -4.04
C LEU A 33 -4.67 2.49 -5.04
N PRO A 34 -4.18 2.78 -6.27
CA PRO A 34 -3.93 1.75 -7.27
C PRO A 34 -2.78 0.83 -6.84
N PRO A 35 -3.00 -0.50 -6.84
CA PRO A 35 -1.92 -1.46 -6.91
C PRO A 35 -1.50 -1.79 -8.34
N GLU A 36 -0.22 -2.04 -8.51
CA GLU A 36 0.34 -2.85 -9.57
C GLU A 36 0.15 -4.34 -9.25
N LEU A 37 -0.37 -5.09 -10.21
CA LEU A 37 -0.62 -6.52 -10.09
C LEU A 37 0.42 -7.31 -10.88
N THR A 38 1.17 -8.18 -10.19
CA THR A 38 2.19 -9.04 -10.81
C THR A 38 1.99 -10.51 -10.43
N LEU A 39 2.20 -11.41 -11.40
CA LEU A 39 2.29 -12.84 -11.11
C LEU A 39 3.74 -13.18 -10.77
N ARG A 40 3.96 -13.83 -9.63
CA ARG A 40 5.31 -14.26 -9.21
C ARG A 40 5.29 -15.73 -8.87
N THR A 41 6.32 -16.45 -9.31
CA THR A 41 6.52 -17.86 -8.96
C THR A 41 7.05 -17.96 -7.53
N THR A 42 6.36 -18.73 -6.70
CA THR A 42 6.76 -19.03 -5.32
C THR A 42 7.02 -20.53 -5.18
N LYS A 43 7.57 -20.97 -4.04
CA LYS A 43 7.75 -22.41 -3.72
C LYS A 43 6.45 -23.21 -3.81
N SER A 44 5.30 -22.56 -3.63
CA SER A 44 3.97 -23.16 -3.69
C SER A 44 3.24 -22.90 -5.02
N GLY A 45 3.97 -22.48 -6.05
CA GLY A 45 3.45 -22.16 -7.38
C GLY A 45 3.26 -20.67 -7.63
N VAL A 46 2.63 -20.33 -8.76
CA VAL A 46 2.36 -18.94 -9.15
C VAL A 46 1.36 -18.30 -8.19
N ARG A 47 1.63 -17.06 -7.77
CA ARG A 47 0.76 -16.25 -6.91
C ARG A 47 0.63 -14.84 -7.46
N LEU A 48 -0.53 -14.23 -7.23
CA LEU A 48 -0.79 -12.83 -7.53
C LEU A 48 -0.26 -11.97 -6.38
N PHE A 49 0.55 -10.98 -6.71
CA PHE A 49 1.06 -9.96 -5.79
C PHE A 49 0.40 -8.62 -6.11
N SER A 50 -0.12 -7.97 -5.07
CA SER A 50 -0.72 -6.64 -5.14
C SER A 50 0.16 -5.68 -4.36
N VAL A 51 0.84 -4.79 -5.08
CA VAL A 51 1.78 -3.82 -4.49
C VAL A 51 1.35 -2.43 -4.92
N PRO A 52 1.24 -1.45 -4.01
CA PRO A 52 0.89 -0.09 -4.40
C PRO A 52 1.86 0.46 -5.46
N VAL A 53 1.36 1.19 -6.47
CA VAL A 53 2.19 1.72 -7.57
C VAL A 53 3.26 2.68 -7.05
N LYS A 54 4.41 2.76 -7.73
CA LYS A 54 5.58 3.56 -7.30
C LYS A 54 5.28 5.06 -7.19
N GLU A 55 4.31 5.58 -7.93
CA GLU A 55 3.96 7.00 -7.97
C GLU A 55 3.44 7.49 -6.62
N ILE A 56 2.85 6.61 -5.81
CA ILE A 56 2.38 7.01 -4.48
C ILE A 56 3.52 7.43 -3.56
N GLU A 57 4.77 7.04 -3.84
CA GLU A 57 5.92 7.43 -3.01
C GLU A 57 6.09 8.94 -2.92
N ALA A 58 5.66 9.69 -3.96
CA ALA A 58 5.65 11.14 -3.94
C ALA A 58 4.68 11.73 -2.90
N LEU A 59 3.70 10.95 -2.41
CA LEU A 59 2.73 11.38 -1.40
C LEU A 59 3.24 11.21 0.04
N PHE A 60 4.37 10.53 0.25
CA PHE A 60 4.86 10.20 1.58
C PHE A 60 6.17 10.92 1.90
N THR A 61 6.23 11.50 3.10
CA THR A 61 7.48 11.99 3.67
C THR A 61 8.10 10.91 4.54
N LYS A 62 9.37 10.60 4.29
CA LYS A 62 10.11 9.63 5.08
C LYS A 62 10.47 10.24 6.43
N VAL A 63 9.99 9.61 7.51
CA VAL A 63 10.21 10.07 8.89
C VAL A 63 11.30 9.27 9.63
N GLN A 64 11.50 7.99 9.27
CA GLN A 64 12.51 7.14 9.89
C GLN A 64 12.95 6.02 8.95
N GLN A 65 14.19 5.53 9.12
CA GLN A 65 14.70 4.31 8.50
C GLN A 65 15.72 3.65 9.42
N ALA A 66 15.64 2.33 9.53
CA ALA A 66 16.61 1.51 10.24
C ALA A 66 16.79 0.17 9.52
N GLN A 67 17.91 -0.49 9.77
CA GLN A 67 18.28 -1.80 9.22
C GLN A 67 18.87 -2.65 10.34
N ASN A 68 18.87 -3.98 10.17
CA ASN A 68 19.48 -4.93 11.11
C ASN A 68 18.97 -4.79 12.56
N LEU A 69 17.65 -4.59 12.71
CA LEU A 69 17.02 -4.48 14.02
C LEU A 69 16.57 -5.85 14.54
N THR A 70 16.74 -6.07 15.84
CA THR A 70 16.00 -7.14 16.52
C THR A 70 14.51 -6.76 16.64
N PRO A 71 13.60 -7.74 16.81
CA PRO A 71 12.18 -7.46 17.03
C PRO A 71 11.91 -6.50 18.21
N ALA A 72 12.72 -6.61 19.28
CA ALA A 72 12.63 -5.73 20.43
C ALA A 72 13.01 -4.27 20.09
N GLN A 73 14.10 -4.08 19.34
CA GLN A 73 14.55 -2.75 18.89
C GLN A 73 13.55 -2.12 17.91
N ALA A 74 12.99 -2.91 17.00
CA ALA A 74 11.95 -2.44 16.08
C ALA A 74 10.70 -1.98 16.85
N SER A 75 10.27 -2.74 17.86
CA SER A 75 9.13 -2.40 18.69
C SER A 75 9.36 -1.10 19.47
N GLN A 76 10.54 -0.93 20.06
CA GLN A 76 10.91 0.30 20.76
C GLN A 76 10.90 1.52 19.83
N GLN A 77 11.42 1.38 18.61
CA GLN A 77 11.42 2.47 17.63
C GLN A 77 10.00 2.89 17.18
N LEU A 78 9.07 1.93 17.07
CA LEU A 78 7.69 2.23 16.70
C LEU A 78 6.94 3.01 17.78
N GLN A 79 7.36 2.93 19.05
CA GLN A 79 6.71 3.64 20.16
C GLN A 79 6.68 5.16 19.96
N ALA A 80 7.69 5.72 19.27
CA ALA A 80 7.75 7.14 18.95
C ALA A 80 6.56 7.63 18.10
N PHE A 81 5.88 6.72 17.39
CA PHE A 81 4.75 7.04 16.52
C PHE A 81 3.39 6.62 17.09
N ASN A 82 3.31 6.17 18.35
CA ASN A 82 2.06 5.70 18.96
C ASN A 82 0.94 6.76 18.99
N ALA A 83 1.29 8.04 19.04
CA ALA A 83 0.33 9.15 19.01
C ALA A 83 -0.05 9.58 17.58
N SER A 84 0.59 9.00 16.55
CA SER A 84 0.31 9.36 15.15
C SER A 84 -0.97 8.68 14.69
N ASP A 85 -1.88 9.46 14.11
CA ASP A 85 -3.12 8.94 13.52
C ASP A 85 -2.83 8.01 12.32
N ARG A 86 -1.76 8.29 11.56
CA ARG A 86 -1.44 7.58 10.31
C ARG A 86 0.06 7.38 10.15
N LEU A 87 0.46 6.14 9.85
CA LEU A 87 1.84 5.78 9.58
C LEU A 87 1.89 4.71 8.47
N ARG A 88 2.77 4.91 7.48
CA ARG A 88 3.07 3.88 6.48
C ARG A 88 4.39 3.19 6.86
N LEU A 89 4.30 1.90 7.16
CA LEU A 89 5.46 1.06 7.46
C LEU A 89 5.85 0.23 6.23
N LYS A 90 7.16 0.18 5.97
CA LYS A 90 7.76 -0.75 4.99
C LYS A 90 8.79 -1.59 5.73
N THR A 91 8.64 -2.89 5.65
CA THR A 91 9.55 -3.85 6.28
C THR A 91 9.98 -4.89 5.26
N THR A 92 11.22 -5.36 5.42
CA THR A 92 11.75 -6.54 4.76
C THR A 92 12.16 -7.48 5.88
N ILE A 93 11.65 -8.71 5.87
CA ILE A 93 11.88 -9.74 6.90
C ILE A 93 12.75 -10.83 6.30
#